data_AF-A0A7S1V7M9-F1
#
_entry.id   AF-A0A7S1V7M9-F1
#
_cell.length_a   1.000
_cell.length_b   1.000
_cell.length_c   1.000
_cell.angle_alpha   90.00
_cell.angle_beta   90.00
_cell.angle_gamma   90.00
#
_symmetry.space_group_name_H-M   'P 1'
#
loop_
_entity.id
_entity.type
_entity.pdbx_description
1 polymer ?
#
loop_
_entity_poly.entity_id
_entity_poly.type
_entity_poly.pdbx_seq_one_letter_code
_entity_poly.pdbx_strand_id
1 'polypeptide(L)'
;ACFASGVILLVCALVGVTTFVMWLVPKHVKLAIVVGMGVLIAMIGMVSVDLIIMDESTLVRLGDIFSFELLLVVAGIILVGSLVHHNVPGGILIGIGSLAIIEWAYTDTFPTQWVELPKYVPESLLDWNCLWDPSRMAAIYPSIGAFLLIGILDVSGVMYGLSTLGGLLREDGSIPNSTTVFAAASIGTMLAAVSGST
;
A
#
# COMPACT_ATOMS: atom_id res chain seq x y z
N ALA A 1 7.51 10.77 -11.85
CA ALA A 1 8.27 9.52 -11.63
C ALA A 1 7.38 8.28 -11.77
N CYS A 2 6.24 8.22 -11.05
CA CYS A 2 5.33 7.06 -11.04
C CYS A 2 4.87 6.59 -12.44
N PHE A 3 4.49 7.51 -13.33
CA PHE A 3 4.12 7.14 -14.71
C PHE A 3 5.28 6.49 -15.47
N ALA A 4 6.47 7.10 -15.42
CA ALA A 4 7.66 6.60 -16.10
C ALA A 4 8.11 5.25 -15.53
N SER A 5 8.09 5.08 -14.19
CA SER A 5 8.39 3.79 -13.57
C SER A 5 7.35 2.73 -13.94
N GLY A 6 6.06 3.08 -14.04
CA GLY A 6 5.01 2.17 -14.50
C GLY A 6 5.21 1.71 -15.94
N VAL A 7 5.58 2.61 -16.86
CA VAL A 7 5.91 2.25 -18.25
C VAL A 7 7.12 1.30 -18.30
N ILE A 8 8.19 1.64 -17.59
CA ILE A 8 9.40 0.80 -17.57
C ILE A 8 9.09 -0.57 -16.97
N LEU A 9 8.32 -0.62 -15.88
CA LEU A 9 7.91 -1.86 -15.23
C LEU A 9 7.04 -2.73 -16.16
N LEU A 10 6.13 -2.12 -16.92
CA LEU A 10 5.32 -2.82 -17.91
C LEU A 10 6.21 -3.46 -18.99
N VAL A 11 7.15 -2.70 -19.54
CA VAL A 11 8.10 -3.22 -20.54
C VAL A 11 8.94 -4.35 -19.94
N CYS A 12 9.48 -4.17 -18.74
CA CYS A 12 10.22 -5.21 -18.02
C CYS A 12 9.37 -6.47 -17.77
N ALA A 13 8.08 -6.32 -17.49
CA ALA A 13 7.16 -7.43 -17.28
C ALA A 13 6.90 -8.21 -18.57
N LEU A 14 6.68 -7.51 -19.68
CA LEU A 14 6.45 -8.12 -21.00
C LEU A 14 7.71 -8.83 -21.54
N VAL A 15 8.89 -8.28 -21.29
CA VAL A 15 10.18 -8.90 -21.66
C VAL A 15 10.53 -10.08 -20.74
N GLY A 16 9.86 -10.23 -19.59
CA GLY A 16 10.10 -11.31 -18.64
C GLY A 16 11.19 -11.03 -17.59
N VAL A 17 11.72 -9.80 -17.55
CA VAL A 17 12.73 -9.37 -16.58
C VAL A 17 12.21 -9.50 -15.15
N THR A 18 10.96 -9.10 -14.90
CA THR A 18 10.37 -9.17 -13.55
C THR A 18 10.24 -10.60 -13.04
N THR A 19 9.93 -11.55 -13.93
CA THR A 19 9.83 -12.97 -13.59
C THR A 19 11.21 -13.56 -13.34
N PHE A 20 12.22 -13.15 -14.12
CA PHE A 20 13.61 -13.54 -13.90
C PHE A 20 14.15 -13.04 -12.55
N VAL A 21 13.92 -11.76 -12.22
CA VAL A 21 14.28 -11.19 -10.91
C VAL A 21 13.62 -11.97 -9.78
N MET A 22 12.34 -12.31 -9.91
CA MET A 22 11.65 -13.10 -8.89
C MET A 22 12.21 -14.50 -8.72
N TRP A 23 12.68 -15.14 -9.80
CA TRP A 23 13.30 -16.46 -9.72
C TRP A 23 14.66 -16.41 -9.02
N LEU A 24 15.43 -15.34 -9.22
CA LEU A 24 16.69 -15.08 -8.53
C LEU A 24 16.53 -14.87 -7.02
N VAL A 25 15.42 -14.28 -6.58
CA VAL A 25 15.19 -14.01 -5.15
C VAL A 25 14.89 -15.31 -4.40
N PRO A 26 15.69 -15.67 -3.38
CA PRO A 26 15.48 -16.89 -2.61
C PRO A 26 14.20 -16.80 -1.76
N LYS A 27 13.58 -17.94 -1.48
CA LYS A 27 12.30 -18.03 -0.73
C LYS A 27 12.33 -17.29 0.61
N HIS A 28 13.44 -17.35 1.33
CA HIS A 28 13.63 -16.66 2.61
C HIS A 28 13.52 -15.14 2.48
N VAL A 29 14.06 -14.55 1.40
CA VAL A 29 13.97 -13.10 1.15
C VAL A 29 12.54 -12.72 0.75
N LYS A 30 11.84 -13.55 -0.03
CA LYS A 30 10.42 -13.32 -0.36
C LYS A 30 9.55 -13.26 0.89
N LEU A 31 9.74 -14.20 1.82
CA LEU A 31 9.04 -14.20 3.11
C LEU A 31 9.38 -12.97 3.95
N ALA A 32 10.66 -12.58 4.02
CA ALA A 32 11.08 -11.39 4.74
C ALA A 32 10.44 -10.11 4.19
N ILE A 33 10.28 -9.99 2.87
CA ILE A 33 9.59 -8.86 2.23
C ILE A 33 8.13 -8.80 2.68
N VAL A 34 7.41 -9.93 2.67
CA VAL A 34 6.01 -9.99 3.11
C VAL A 34 5.84 -9.56 4.57
N VAL A 35 6.67 -10.11 5.46
CA VAL A 35 6.63 -9.77 6.89
C VAL A 35 7.01 -8.30 7.10
N GLY A 36 8.05 -7.82 6.43
CA GLY A 36 8.51 -6.44 6.50
C GLY A 36 7.44 -5.44 6.08
N MET A 37 6.77 -5.68 4.94
CA MET A 37 5.65 -4.84 4.49
C MET A 37 4.49 -4.85 5.48
N GLY A 38 4.14 -6.01 6.04
CA GLY A 38 3.08 -6.11 7.04
C GLY A 38 3.36 -5.31 8.31
N VAL A 39 4.58 -5.42 8.84
CA VAL A 39 5.01 -4.65 10.02
C VAL A 39 5.06 -3.15 9.70
N LEU A 40 5.53 -2.77 8.50
CA LEU A 40 5.56 -1.38 8.06
C LEU A 40 4.15 -0.77 7.98
N ILE A 41 3.21 -1.45 7.34
CA ILE A 41 1.82 -0.97 7.21
C ILE A 41 1.15 -0.90 8.59
N ALA A 42 1.40 -1.87 9.47
CA ALA A 42 0.91 -1.84 10.84
C ALA A 42 1.46 -0.62 11.61
N MET A 43 2.75 -0.33 11.47
CA MET A 43 3.38 0.85 12.06
C MET A 43 2.76 2.15 11.54
N ILE A 44 2.59 2.28 10.22
CA ILE A 44 1.95 3.45 9.61
C ILE A 44 0.54 3.64 10.16
N GLY A 45 -0.25 2.56 10.26
CA GLY A 45 -1.60 2.61 10.82
C GLY A 45 -1.61 3.08 12.28
N MET A 46 -0.67 2.59 13.11
CA MET A 46 -0.54 3.02 14.51
C MET A 46 -0.13 4.50 14.63
N VAL A 47 0.69 5.00 13.71
CA VAL A 47 1.07 6.43 13.68
C VAL A 47 -0.08 7.30 13.18
N SER A 48 -0.85 6.85 12.19
CA SER A 48 -1.99 7.61 11.63
C SER A 48 -3.12 7.87 12.63
N VAL A 49 -3.19 7.08 13.70
CA VAL A 49 -4.21 7.19 14.76
C VAL A 49 -3.62 7.67 16.10
N ASP A 50 -2.39 8.23 16.05
CA ASP A 50 -1.64 8.72 17.21
C ASP A 50 -1.43 7.68 18.34
N LEU A 51 -1.55 6.38 18.04
CA LEU A 51 -1.23 5.32 18.99
C LEU A 51 0.28 5.25 19.23
N ILE A 52 1.05 5.48 18.17
CA ILE A 52 2.48 5.69 18.24
C ILE A 52 2.79 7.13 17.82
N ILE A 53 3.40 7.87 18.73
CA ILE A 53 3.87 9.24 18.51
C ILE A 53 5.39 9.31 18.57
N MET A 54 5.96 10.30 17.89
CA MET A 54 7.40 10.54 17.88
C MET A 54 7.86 11.12 19.22
N ASP A 55 8.98 10.61 19.75
CA ASP A 55 9.60 11.13 20.97
C ASP A 55 11.10 11.31 20.75
N GLU A 56 11.66 12.43 21.20
CA GLU A 56 13.07 12.76 20.98
C GLU A 56 14.03 11.76 21.66
N SER A 57 13.60 11.12 22.74
CA SER A 57 14.47 10.25 23.54
C SER A 57 14.51 8.79 23.06
N THR A 58 13.41 8.31 22.49
CA THR A 58 13.21 6.88 22.17
C THR A 58 12.73 6.65 20.74
N LEU A 59 12.54 7.71 19.95
CA LEU A 59 11.94 7.72 18.61
C LEU A 59 10.46 7.31 18.56
N VAL A 60 10.00 6.52 19.53
CA VAL A 60 8.65 5.94 19.61
C VAL A 60 8.13 6.05 21.03
N ARG A 61 6.99 6.72 21.21
CA ARG A 61 6.25 6.78 22.47
C ARG A 61 4.79 6.42 22.24
N LEU A 62 4.17 5.87 23.27
CA LEU A 62 2.75 5.57 23.27
C LEU A 62 1.94 6.88 23.35
N GLY A 63 0.90 7.00 22.54
CA GLY A 63 -0.06 8.10 22.60
C GLY A 63 -0.87 8.13 23.89
N ASP A 64 -1.76 9.11 24.01
CA ASP A 64 -2.66 9.20 25.17
C ASP A 64 -3.77 8.14 25.10
N ILE A 65 -3.53 6.99 25.70
CA ILE A 65 -4.46 5.84 25.69
C ILE A 65 -5.83 6.19 26.31
N PHE A 66 -5.89 7.22 27.16
CA PHE A 66 -7.14 7.63 27.80
C PHE A 66 -7.95 8.61 26.95
N SER A 67 -7.45 8.99 25.77
CA SER A 67 -8.23 9.76 24.81
C SER A 67 -9.36 8.91 24.23
N PHE A 68 -10.51 9.54 23.98
CA PHE A 68 -11.67 8.88 23.39
C PHE A 68 -11.33 8.23 22.04
N GLU A 69 -10.55 8.92 21.21
CA GLU A 69 -10.12 8.47 19.89
C GLU A 69 -9.30 7.18 19.95
N LEU A 70 -8.28 7.11 20.83
CA LEU A 70 -7.45 5.92 20.96
C LEU A 70 -8.21 4.74 21.57
N LEU A 71 -9.11 5.01 22.52
CA LEU A 71 -9.96 3.98 23.08
C LEU A 71 -10.90 3.38 22.03
N LEU A 72 -11.43 4.22 21.14
CA LEU A 72 -12.25 3.81 20.01
C LEU A 72 -11.45 2.97 19.01
N VAL A 73 -10.20 3.34 18.70
CA VAL A 73 -9.28 2.53 17.86
C VAL A 73 -9.01 1.16 18.48
N VAL A 74 -8.69 1.10 19.78
CA VAL A 74 -8.43 -0.17 20.48
C VAL A 74 -9.69 -1.04 20.49
N ALA A 75 -10.85 -0.46 20.78
CA ALA A 75 -12.13 -1.17 20.70
C ALA A 75 -12.40 -1.68 19.28
N GLY A 76 -12.05 -0.90 18.27
CA GLY A 76 -12.14 -1.26 16.86
C GLY A 76 -11.30 -2.45 16.46
N ILE A 77 -10.04 -2.48 16.89
CA ILE A 77 -9.12 -3.62 16.67
C ILE A 77 -9.69 -4.88 17.33
N ILE A 78 -10.18 -4.78 18.56
CA ILE A 78 -10.79 -5.91 19.27
C ILE A 78 -12.04 -6.40 18.54
N LEU A 79 -12.91 -5.49 18.09
CA LEU A 79 -14.12 -5.81 17.36
C LEU A 79 -13.79 -6.51 16.04
N VAL A 80 -12.90 -5.94 15.21
CA VAL A 80 -12.49 -6.56 13.94
C VAL A 80 -11.86 -7.93 14.20
N GLY A 81 -10.97 -8.04 15.19
CA GLY A 81 -10.35 -9.31 15.58
C GLY A 81 -11.38 -10.37 15.99
N SER A 82 -12.40 -9.98 16.75
CA SER A 82 -13.51 -10.86 17.16
C SER A 82 -14.35 -11.31 15.95
N LEU A 83 -14.75 -10.38 15.08
CA LEU A 83 -15.55 -10.71 13.89
C LEU A 83 -14.78 -11.62 12.90
N VAL A 84 -13.46 -11.38 12.75
CA VAL A 84 -12.58 -12.24 11.95
C VAL A 84 -12.45 -13.63 12.58
N HIS A 85 -12.28 -13.71 13.91
CA HIS A 85 -12.25 -14.99 14.62
C HIS A 85 -13.55 -15.80 14.43
N HIS A 86 -14.69 -15.12 14.43
CA HIS A 86 -16.00 -15.73 14.18
C HIS A 86 -16.32 -15.96 12.69
N ASN A 87 -15.38 -15.72 11.78
CA ASN A 87 -15.55 -15.88 10.33
C ASN A 87 -16.78 -15.13 9.77
N VAL A 88 -17.10 -13.96 10.33
CA VAL A 88 -18.21 -13.14 9.83
C VAL A 88 -17.81 -12.52 8.48
N PRO A 89 -18.55 -12.78 7.39
CA PRO A 89 -18.24 -12.22 6.09
C PRO A 89 -18.32 -10.69 6.15
N GLY A 90 -17.24 -10.01 5.77
CA GLY A 90 -17.17 -8.54 5.86
C GLY A 90 -16.86 -7.99 7.25
N GLY A 91 -16.33 -8.80 8.18
CA GLY A 91 -16.03 -8.37 9.55
C GLY A 91 -15.17 -7.10 9.65
N ILE A 92 -14.21 -6.92 8.74
CA ILE A 92 -13.39 -5.71 8.66
C ILE A 92 -14.26 -4.49 8.29
N LEU A 93 -15.14 -4.60 7.29
CA LEU A 93 -16.03 -3.53 6.85
C LEU A 93 -17.03 -3.14 7.94
N ILE A 94 -17.59 -4.13 8.64
CA ILE A 94 -18.50 -3.90 9.77
C ILE A 94 -17.76 -3.14 10.87
N GLY A 95 -16.52 -3.50 11.16
CA GLY A 95 -15.71 -2.81 12.16
C GLY A 95 -15.46 -1.35 11.79
N ILE A 96 -14.90 -1.10 10.61
CA ILE A 96 -14.64 0.28 10.13
C ILE A 96 -15.93 1.10 10.10
N GLY A 97 -17.03 0.54 9.60
CA GLY A 97 -18.32 1.23 9.55
C GLY A 97 -18.89 1.54 10.94
N SER A 98 -18.82 0.59 11.87
CA SER A 98 -19.29 0.80 13.24
C SER A 98 -18.51 1.90 13.96
N LEU A 99 -17.19 1.93 13.80
CA LEU A 99 -16.31 2.93 14.39
C LEU A 99 -16.59 4.32 13.82
N ALA A 100 -16.76 4.43 12.50
CA ALA A 100 -17.12 5.68 11.84
C ALA A 100 -18.46 6.24 12.35
N ILE A 101 -19.48 5.39 12.52
CA ILE A 101 -20.78 5.82 13.04
C ILE A 101 -20.67 6.31 14.49
N ILE A 102 -19.88 5.63 15.34
CA ILE A 102 -19.68 6.04 16.73
C ILE A 102 -18.95 7.39 16.79
N GLU A 103 -17.94 7.58 15.96
CA GLU A 103 -17.20 8.85 15.88
C GLU A 103 -18.11 9.99 15.40
N TRP A 104 -18.89 9.81 14.32
CA TRP A 104 -19.84 10.82 13.86
C TRP A 104 -20.91 11.17 14.89
N ALA A 105 -21.39 10.17 15.65
CA ALA A 105 -22.36 10.40 16.72
C ALA A 105 -21.75 11.11 17.93
N TYR A 106 -20.45 10.99 18.16
CA TYR A 106 -19.75 11.67 19.24
C TYR A 106 -19.36 13.11 18.88
N THR A 107 -18.91 13.33 17.64
CA THR A 107 -18.43 14.63 17.14
C THR A 107 -19.55 15.47 16.50
N ASP A 108 -20.76 14.91 16.33
CA ASP A 108 -21.90 15.50 15.61
C ASP A 108 -21.58 15.90 14.14
N THR A 109 -20.54 15.30 13.56
CA THR A 109 -20.02 15.58 12.21
C THR A 109 -20.56 14.62 11.17
N PHE A 110 -21.89 14.46 11.13
CA PHE A 110 -22.50 13.63 10.09
C PHE A 110 -22.18 14.19 8.70
N PRO A 111 -21.83 13.31 7.73
CA PRO A 111 -21.47 13.75 6.40
C PRO A 111 -22.64 14.51 5.75
N THR A 112 -22.40 15.78 5.42
CA THR A 112 -23.39 16.66 4.78
C THR A 112 -23.52 16.39 3.28
N GLN A 113 -22.52 15.75 2.68
CA GLN A 113 -22.48 15.37 1.28
C GLN A 113 -22.20 13.86 1.16
N TRP A 114 -23.05 13.17 0.39
CA TRP A 114 -22.94 11.73 0.17
C TRP A 114 -22.04 11.38 -1.03
N VAL A 115 -21.83 12.35 -1.92
CA VAL A 115 -20.98 12.20 -3.11
C VAL A 115 -20.20 13.50 -3.30
N GLU A 116 -18.89 13.42 -3.17
CA GLU A 116 -17.96 14.48 -3.56
C GLU A 116 -17.11 13.95 -4.72
N LEU A 117 -16.98 14.74 -5.78
CA LEU A 117 -16.06 14.41 -6.87
C LEU A 117 -14.62 14.68 -6.39
N PRO A 118 -13.66 13.80 -6.71
CA PRO A 118 -12.27 14.04 -6.34
C PRO A 118 -11.79 15.37 -6.91
N LYS A 119 -11.10 16.16 -6.09
CA LYS A 119 -10.53 17.44 -6.50
C LYS A 119 -9.37 17.17 -7.46
N TYR A 120 -9.63 17.28 -8.76
CA TYR A 120 -8.60 17.19 -9.78
C TYR A 120 -7.72 18.45 -9.71
N VAL A 121 -6.42 18.27 -9.52
CA VAL A 121 -5.42 19.34 -9.62
C VAL A 121 -4.75 19.24 -10.99
N PRO A 122 -5.26 19.93 -12.03
CA PRO A 122 -4.82 19.71 -13.41
C PRO A 122 -3.37 20.14 -13.68
N GLU A 123 -2.81 21.05 -12.88
CA GLU A 123 -1.48 21.64 -13.15
C GLU A 123 -0.30 20.72 -12.83
N SER A 124 -0.49 19.59 -12.14
CA SER A 124 0.61 18.68 -11.75
C SER A 124 0.45 17.23 -12.24
N LEU A 125 -0.51 16.95 -13.13
CA LEU A 125 -0.87 15.58 -13.47
C LEU A 125 0.25 14.83 -14.21
N LEU A 126 1.04 15.52 -15.04
CA LEU A 126 2.20 14.95 -15.73
C LEU A 126 3.13 16.08 -16.22
N ASP A 127 4.03 16.54 -15.35
CA ASP A 127 5.08 17.47 -15.76
C ASP A 127 6.18 16.69 -16.51
N TRP A 128 6.05 16.65 -17.84
CA TRP A 128 7.05 16.03 -18.73
C TRP A 128 8.33 16.85 -18.84
N ASN A 129 8.28 18.17 -18.56
CA ASN A 129 9.45 19.04 -18.65
C ASN A 129 10.51 18.70 -17.60
N CYS A 130 10.05 18.15 -16.47
CA CYS A 130 10.90 17.60 -15.42
C CYS A 130 11.89 16.51 -15.90
N LEU A 131 11.58 15.75 -16.97
CA LEU A 131 12.52 14.74 -17.50
C LEU A 131 13.70 15.32 -18.28
N TRP A 132 13.53 16.52 -18.83
CA TRP A 132 14.47 17.15 -19.76
C TRP A 132 15.19 18.35 -19.15
N ASP A 133 14.74 18.83 -17.99
CA ASP A 133 15.38 19.93 -17.26
C ASP A 133 16.61 19.42 -16.47
N PRO A 134 17.85 19.84 -16.83
CA PRO A 134 19.07 19.39 -16.18
C PRO A 134 19.10 19.60 -14.67
N SER A 135 18.38 20.62 -14.18
CA SER A 135 18.28 20.94 -12.75
C SER A 135 17.43 19.92 -11.96
N ARG A 136 16.46 19.29 -12.62
CA ARG A 136 15.51 18.34 -12.00
C ARG A 136 15.84 16.88 -12.29
N MET A 137 16.62 16.61 -13.35
CA MET A 137 17.08 15.26 -13.71
C MET A 137 17.79 14.53 -12.55
N ALA A 138 18.60 15.25 -11.77
CA ALA A 138 19.32 14.67 -10.63
C ALA A 138 18.39 14.10 -9.54
N ALA A 139 17.18 14.64 -9.39
CA ALA A 139 16.19 14.14 -8.43
C ALA A 139 15.28 13.05 -9.03
N ILE A 140 14.99 13.12 -10.33
CA ILE A 140 13.98 12.26 -10.96
C ILE A 140 14.49 10.88 -11.31
N TYR A 141 15.72 10.74 -11.82
CA TYR A 141 16.25 9.41 -12.17
C TYR A 141 16.36 8.48 -10.95
N PRO A 142 16.92 8.91 -9.80
CA PRO A 142 16.90 8.10 -8.59
C PRO A 142 15.49 7.77 -8.11
N SER A 143 14.56 8.73 -8.22
CA SER A 143 13.15 8.52 -7.85
C SER A 143 12.49 7.46 -8.72
N ILE A 144 12.67 7.50 -10.05
CA ILE A 144 12.15 6.46 -10.97
C ILE A 144 12.75 5.10 -10.61
N GLY A 145 14.05 5.03 -10.33
CA GLY A 145 14.71 3.80 -9.90
C GLY A 145 14.17 3.26 -8.59
N ALA A 146 13.94 4.13 -7.60
CA ALA A 146 13.36 3.76 -6.31
C ALA A 146 11.93 3.21 -6.48
N PHE A 147 11.06 3.91 -7.21
CA PHE A 147 9.69 3.45 -7.46
C PHE A 147 9.64 2.13 -8.24
N LEU A 148 10.54 1.95 -9.21
CA LEU A 148 10.63 0.69 -9.95
C LEU A 148 11.06 -0.46 -9.04
N LEU A 149 12.07 -0.24 -8.19
CA LEU A 149 12.54 -1.25 -7.24
C LEU A 149 11.44 -1.62 -6.23
N ILE A 150 10.81 -0.61 -5.61
CA ILE A 150 9.71 -0.78 -4.66
C ILE A 150 8.56 -1.53 -5.34
N GLY A 151 8.16 -1.12 -6.54
CA GLY A 151 7.09 -1.78 -7.29
C GLY A 151 7.39 -3.25 -7.61
N ILE A 152 8.63 -3.59 -7.96
CA ILE A 152 9.02 -5.00 -8.17
C ILE A 152 8.93 -5.79 -6.86
N LEU A 153 9.48 -5.25 -5.76
CA LEU A 153 9.53 -5.94 -4.48
C LEU A 153 8.15 -6.12 -3.85
N ASP A 154 7.31 -5.09 -3.89
CA ASP A 154 5.97 -5.10 -3.31
C ASP A 154 5.04 -6.05 -4.05
N VAL A 155 5.00 -5.96 -5.40
CA VAL A 155 4.21 -6.88 -6.21
C VAL A 155 4.70 -8.32 -6.04
N SER A 156 6.01 -8.54 -5.96
CA SER A 156 6.58 -9.87 -5.70
C SER A 156 6.18 -10.42 -4.33
N GLY A 157 6.23 -9.58 -3.30
CA GLY A 157 5.88 -9.95 -1.93
C GLY A 157 4.39 -10.30 -1.82
N VAL A 158 3.50 -9.41 -2.28
CA VAL A 158 2.05 -9.65 -2.27
C VAL A 158 1.70 -10.90 -3.06
N MET A 159 2.27 -11.06 -4.25
CA MET A 159 2.01 -12.21 -5.09
C MET A 159 2.47 -13.52 -4.43
N TYR A 160 3.63 -13.53 -3.78
CA TYR A 160 4.12 -14.69 -3.03
C TYR A 160 3.25 -14.99 -1.80
N GLY A 161 2.90 -13.96 -1.02
CA GLY A 161 2.05 -14.09 0.18
C GLY A 161 0.67 -14.66 -0.17
N LEU A 162 -0.02 -14.06 -1.15
CA LEU A 162 -1.34 -14.52 -1.58
C LEU A 162 -1.29 -15.90 -2.26
N SER A 163 -0.27 -16.19 -3.07
CA SER A 163 -0.13 -17.50 -3.70
C SER A 163 0.14 -18.61 -2.69
N THR A 164 0.87 -18.30 -1.61
CA THR A 164 1.11 -19.24 -0.51
C THR A 164 -0.18 -19.50 0.27
N LEU A 165 -0.92 -18.45 0.60
CA LEU A 165 -2.20 -18.57 1.33
C LEU A 165 -3.29 -19.24 0.50
N GLY A 166 -3.33 -18.98 -0.81
CA GLY A 166 -4.32 -19.53 -1.74
C GLY A 166 -3.94 -20.91 -2.29
N GLY A 167 -2.79 -21.49 -1.91
CA GLY A 167 -2.34 -22.77 -2.45
C GLY A 167 -2.07 -22.77 -3.97
N LEU A 168 -1.75 -21.61 -4.54
CA LEU A 168 -1.55 -21.40 -5.98
C LEU A 168 -0.09 -21.57 -6.42
N LEU A 169 0.81 -21.86 -5.49
CA LEU A 169 2.21 -22.15 -5.79
C LEU A 169 2.34 -23.48 -6.52
N ARG A 170 3.08 -23.49 -7.63
CA ARG A 170 3.48 -24.73 -8.30
C ARG A 170 4.54 -25.46 -7.47
N GLU A 171 4.75 -26.75 -7.76
CA GLU A 171 5.73 -27.60 -7.08
C GLU A 171 7.17 -27.05 -7.14
N ASP A 172 7.50 -26.30 -8.19
CA ASP A 172 8.78 -25.61 -8.38
C ASP A 172 8.92 -24.30 -7.57
N GLY A 173 7.86 -23.88 -6.88
CA GLY A 173 7.80 -22.59 -6.20
C GLY A 173 7.63 -21.38 -7.14
N SER A 174 7.32 -21.63 -8.41
CA SER A 174 6.91 -20.58 -9.36
C SER A 174 5.43 -20.23 -9.15
N ILE A 175 5.09 -19.00 -9.55
CA ILE A 175 3.75 -18.47 -9.43
C ILE A 175 3.14 -18.42 -10.84
N PRO A 176 1.96 -19.00 -11.08
CA PRO A 176 1.32 -18.94 -12.39
C PRO A 176 1.00 -17.49 -12.78
N ASN A 177 1.19 -17.16 -14.05
CA ASN A 177 0.84 -15.85 -14.63
C ASN A 177 1.48 -14.63 -13.94
N SER A 178 2.70 -14.78 -13.42
CA SER A 178 3.46 -13.68 -12.79
C SER A 178 3.58 -12.44 -13.69
N THR A 179 3.81 -12.63 -14.99
CA THR A 179 3.90 -11.54 -15.98
C THR A 179 2.60 -10.75 -16.08
N THR A 180 1.43 -11.41 -16.03
CA THR A 180 0.13 -10.76 -16.06
C THR A 180 -0.11 -9.92 -14.80
N VAL A 181 0.32 -10.42 -13.63
CA VAL A 181 0.20 -9.67 -12.36
C VAL A 181 1.04 -8.40 -12.41
N PHE A 182 2.29 -8.47 -12.87
CA PHE A 182 3.13 -7.29 -13.04
C PHE A 182 2.61 -6.33 -14.11
N ALA A 183 2.06 -6.84 -15.20
CA ALA A 183 1.47 -5.99 -16.24
C ALA A 183 0.24 -5.24 -15.71
N ALA A 184 -0.65 -5.93 -14.98
CA ALA A 184 -1.82 -5.32 -14.35
C ALA A 184 -1.43 -4.24 -13.33
N ALA A 185 -0.44 -4.54 -12.47
CA ALA A 185 0.07 -3.58 -11.49
C ALA A 185 0.66 -2.34 -12.19
N SER A 186 1.49 -2.54 -13.22
CA SER A 186 2.09 -1.44 -14.00
C SER A 186 1.05 -0.54 -14.67
N ILE A 187 0.02 -1.14 -15.28
CA ILE A 187 -1.08 -0.38 -15.89
C ILE A 187 -1.85 0.40 -14.81
N GLY A 188 -2.10 -0.22 -13.65
CA GLY A 188 -2.70 0.44 -12.49
C GLY A 188 -1.90 1.68 -12.06
N THR A 189 -0.58 1.56 -11.91
CA THR A 189 0.31 2.69 -11.57
C THR A 189 0.29 3.78 -12.65
N MET A 190 0.26 3.42 -13.93
CA MET A 190 0.17 4.39 -15.02
C MET A 190 -1.15 5.17 -14.98
N LEU A 191 -2.27 4.49 -14.77
CA LEU A 191 -3.59 5.12 -14.65
C LEU A 191 -3.69 5.99 -13.40
N ALA A 192 -3.18 5.50 -12.26
CA ALA A 192 -3.10 6.26 -11.02
C ALA A 192 -2.33 7.57 -11.24
N ALA A 193 -1.14 7.50 -11.85
CA ALA A 193 -0.32 8.67 -12.15
C ALA A 193 -1.03 9.68 -13.07
N VAL A 194 -1.75 9.22 -14.10
CA VAL A 194 -2.54 10.10 -14.98
C VAL A 194 -3.69 10.77 -14.22
N SER A 195 -4.31 10.06 -13.27
CA SER A 195 -5.38 10.61 -12.43
C SER A 195 -4.89 11.55 -11.32
N GLY A 196 -3.57 11.75 -11.18
CA GLY A 196 -2.97 12.58 -10.13
C GLY A 196 -2.75 11.86 -8.80
N SER A 197 -2.81 10.53 -8.81
CA SER A 197 -2.55 9.64 -7.68
C SER A 197 -1.18 8.97 -7.83
N THR A 198 -0.69 8.34 -6.76
CA THR A 198 0.62 7.68 -6.68
C THR A 198 0.51 6.17 -6.62
#